data_AF-A0A1G1X4G6-F1
#
_entry.id   AF-A0A1G1X4G6-F1
#
_cell.length_a   1.000
_cell.length_b   1.000
_cell.length_c   1.000
_cell.angle_alpha   90.00
_cell.angle_beta   90.00
_cell.angle_gamma   90.00
#
_symmetry.space_group_name_H-M   'P 1'
#
loop_
_entity.id
_entity.type
_entity.pdbx_description
1 polymer ?
#
loop_
_entity_poly.entity_id
_entity_poly.type
_entity_poly.pdbx_seq_one_letter_code
_entity_poly.pdbx_strand_id
1 'polypeptide(L)'
;MSYTTAIEEVAVITPDTLTQEFGCGEAQKACMPAFVFSVAGQIGFRKALEHLVDCKKKDCLSLRKKVRESMHDKLKWLFSEHVLLGCMECQSFLYGVRQPLNLNENKNFATIASHLSRCPHEGCARLRRSVLLTVRDSVSPSATSKDLF
;
A
#
# COMPACT_ATOMS: atom_id res chain seq x y z
N MET A 1 -53.33 -14.22 -5.08
CA MET A 1 -52.15 -14.70 -4.33
C MET A 1 -51.09 -13.62 -4.44
N SER A 2 -50.84 -12.90 -3.36
CA SER A 2 -49.99 -11.70 -3.36
C SER A 2 -48.55 -12.10 -3.06
N TYR A 3 -47.63 -11.79 -3.97
CA TYR A 3 -46.20 -12.01 -3.78
C TYR A 3 -45.61 -10.75 -3.14
N THR A 4 -45.45 -10.77 -1.81
CA THR A 4 -44.65 -9.78 -1.09
C THR A 4 -43.18 -10.06 -1.35
N THR A 5 -42.56 -9.21 -2.17
CA THR A 5 -41.10 -9.16 -2.34
C THR A 5 -40.49 -8.66 -1.04
N ALA A 6 -39.77 -9.53 -0.32
CA ALA A 6 -38.90 -9.10 0.77
C ALA A 6 -37.74 -8.34 0.15
N ILE A 7 -37.80 -7.01 0.16
CA ILE A 7 -36.63 -6.18 -0.08
C ILE A 7 -35.83 -6.24 1.22
N GLU A 8 -34.79 -7.08 1.24
CA GLU A 8 -33.74 -6.94 2.25
C GLU A 8 -33.20 -5.52 2.14
N GLU A 9 -33.39 -4.74 3.21
CA GLU A 9 -32.78 -3.44 3.39
C GLU A 9 -31.26 -3.65 3.35
N VAL A 10 -30.66 -3.42 2.18
CA VAL A 10 -29.23 -3.17 2.08
C VAL A 10 -29.02 -1.90 2.89
N ALA A 11 -28.49 -2.07 4.10
CA ALA A 11 -28.11 -0.97 4.96
C ALA A 11 -27.20 -0.04 4.16
N VAL A 12 -27.79 1.06 3.69
CA VAL A 12 -27.08 2.19 3.13
C VAL A 12 -26.18 2.67 4.25
N ILE A 13 -24.88 2.41 4.12
CA ILE A 13 -23.88 2.88 5.07
C ILE A 13 -23.96 4.41 5.02
N THR A 14 -24.66 4.99 5.99
CA THR A 14 -24.72 6.42 6.23
C THR A 14 -23.30 6.92 6.49
N PRO A 15 -22.88 8.05 5.90
CA PRO A 15 -21.56 8.63 6.09
C PRO A 15 -21.50 9.35 7.45
N ASP A 16 -21.77 8.62 8.53
CA ASP A 16 -21.65 9.10 9.92
C ASP A 16 -20.74 8.17 10.74
N THR A 17 -19.74 7.56 10.08
CA THR A 17 -18.53 7.19 10.80
C THR A 17 -17.68 8.44 10.87
N LEU A 18 -17.76 9.12 12.02
CA LEU A 18 -16.80 10.05 12.58
C LEU A 18 -15.48 10.03 11.80
N THR A 19 -15.04 11.19 11.31
CA THR A 19 -13.71 11.45 10.75
C THR A 19 -12.63 11.04 11.75
N GLN A 20 -12.40 9.74 11.91
CA GLN A 20 -11.31 9.20 12.68
C GLN A 20 -10.08 9.52 11.87
N GLU A 21 -9.34 10.53 12.32
CA GLU A 21 -8.11 10.97 11.67
C GLU A 21 -7.23 9.74 11.47
N PHE A 22 -6.83 9.50 10.22
CA PHE A 22 -5.94 8.40 9.90
C PHE A 22 -4.56 8.73 10.50
N GLY A 23 -4.28 8.14 11.66
CA GLY A 23 -3.10 8.39 12.46
C GLY A 23 -1.96 7.43 12.19
N CYS A 24 -0.91 7.57 13.00
CA CYS A 24 0.30 6.76 12.87
C CYS A 24 0.07 5.28 13.19
N GLY A 25 -0.84 4.98 14.14
CA GLY A 25 -1.20 3.61 14.49
C GLY A 25 -1.98 2.93 13.37
N GLU A 26 -2.89 3.64 12.73
CA GLU A 26 -3.65 3.19 11.56
C GLU A 26 -2.71 2.96 10.37
N ALA A 27 -1.74 3.86 10.15
CA ALA A 27 -0.71 3.69 9.11
C ALA A 27 0.10 2.40 9.31
N GLN A 28 0.49 2.11 10.55
CA GLN A 28 1.22 0.88 10.87
C GLN A 28 0.37 -0.37 10.62
N LYS A 29 -0.88 -0.40 11.11
CA LYS A 29 -1.80 -1.52 10.87
C LYS A 29 -2.07 -1.73 9.37
N ALA A 30 -2.23 -0.65 8.62
CA ALA A 30 -2.46 -0.68 7.18
C ALA A 30 -1.26 -1.20 6.36
N CYS A 31 -0.03 -1.09 6.89
CA CYS A 31 1.15 -1.73 6.32
C CYS A 31 1.27 -3.23 6.70
N MET A 32 0.43 -3.72 7.60
CA MET A 32 0.40 -5.11 8.07
C MET A 32 -1.02 -5.71 8.01
N PRO A 33 -1.69 -5.68 6.85
CA PRO A 33 -3.02 -6.25 6.75
C PRO A 33 -2.95 -7.77 6.94
N ALA A 34 -3.96 -8.34 7.62
CA ALA A 34 -4.11 -9.79 7.73
C ALA A 34 -4.22 -10.44 6.32
N PHE A 35 -4.91 -9.77 5.39
CA PHE A 35 -5.02 -10.20 3.99
C PHE A 35 -4.67 -9.07 3.01
N VAL A 36 -3.51 -9.20 2.35
CA VAL A 36 -2.94 -8.21 1.41
C VAL A 36 -3.83 -7.94 0.19
N PHE A 37 -4.55 -8.96 -0.29
CA PHE A 37 -5.38 -8.86 -1.49
C PHE A 37 -6.80 -8.35 -1.22
N SER A 38 -7.19 -8.16 0.06
CA SER A 38 -8.49 -7.58 0.41
C SER A 38 -8.62 -6.14 -0.09
N VAL A 39 -9.86 -5.72 -0.38
CA VAL A 39 -10.19 -4.31 -0.67
C VAL A 39 -9.76 -3.41 0.49
N ALA A 40 -10.05 -3.81 1.73
CA ALA A 40 -9.66 -3.08 2.93
C ALA A 40 -8.14 -2.91 3.05
N GLY A 41 -7.35 -3.96 2.79
CA GLY A 41 -5.89 -3.90 2.80
C GLY A 41 -5.33 -2.95 1.74
N GLN A 42 -5.88 -2.97 0.53
CA GLN A 42 -5.48 -2.06 -0.54
C GLN A 42 -5.81 -0.60 -0.23
N ILE A 43 -7.02 -0.33 0.28
CA ILE A 43 -7.44 1.03 0.69
C ILE A 43 -6.59 1.51 1.87
N GLY A 44 -6.39 0.65 2.87
CA GLY A 44 -5.55 0.96 4.03
C GLY A 44 -4.14 1.34 3.61
N PHE A 45 -3.51 0.55 2.75
CA PHE A 45 -2.15 0.83 2.32
C PHE A 45 -2.03 2.13 1.52
N ARG A 46 -3.04 2.49 0.71
CA ARG A 46 -3.08 3.80 0.04
C ARG A 46 -3.06 4.95 1.06
N LYS A 47 -3.90 4.88 2.10
CA LYS A 47 -3.93 5.87 3.19
C LYS A 47 -2.62 5.90 3.97
N ALA A 48 -2.00 4.74 4.19
CA ALA A 48 -0.69 4.64 4.83
C ALA A 48 0.39 5.34 4.01
N LEU A 49 0.45 5.12 2.70
CA LEU A 49 1.40 5.81 1.82
C LEU A 49 1.20 7.32 1.87
N GLU A 50 -0.04 7.80 1.79
CA GLU A 50 -0.36 9.23 1.91
C GLU A 50 0.10 9.82 3.25
N HIS A 51 -0.24 9.17 4.37
CA HIS A 51 0.20 9.60 5.70
C HIS A 51 1.73 9.61 5.84
N LEU A 52 2.40 8.58 5.30
CA LEU A 52 3.84 8.42 5.41
C LEU A 52 4.62 9.42 4.57
N VAL A 53 4.03 10.12 3.60
CA VAL A 53 4.72 11.19 2.85
C VAL A 53 5.03 12.38 3.77
N ASP A 54 4.04 12.81 4.56
CA ASP A 54 4.13 14.08 5.30
C ASP A 54 4.42 13.92 6.80
N CYS A 55 4.09 12.76 7.40
CA CYS A 55 4.19 12.59 8.84
C CYS A 55 5.63 12.60 9.36
N LYS A 56 5.92 13.50 10.31
CA LYS A 56 7.25 13.69 10.92
C LYS A 56 7.42 12.99 12.28
N LYS A 57 6.40 12.27 12.77
CA LYS A 57 6.47 11.58 14.06
C LYS A 57 7.50 10.42 14.00
N LYS A 58 8.23 10.21 15.09
CA LYS A 58 9.33 9.22 15.17
C LYS A 58 8.93 7.81 14.72
N ASP A 59 7.72 7.38 15.09
CA ASP A 59 7.20 6.06 14.72
C ASP A 59 6.98 5.95 13.21
N CYS A 60 6.40 6.99 12.60
CA CYS A 60 6.24 7.07 11.15
C CYS A 60 7.57 7.21 10.41
N LEU A 61 8.59 7.86 10.97
CA LEU A 61 9.92 7.89 10.36
C LEU A 61 10.54 6.50 10.28
N SER A 62 10.36 5.69 11.34
CA SER A 62 10.85 4.31 11.40
C SER A 62 10.08 3.41 10.43
N LEU A 63 8.75 3.53 10.41
CA LEU A 63 7.90 2.81 9.45
C LEU A 63 8.19 3.22 8.01
N ARG A 64 8.33 4.52 7.73
CA ARG A 64 8.69 5.07 6.42
C ARG A 64 9.99 4.46 5.91
N LYS A 65 11.00 4.35 6.77
CA LYS A 65 12.28 3.71 6.40
C LYS A 65 12.06 2.28 5.91
N LYS A 66 11.32 1.46 6.66
CA LYS A 66 11.01 0.06 6.29
C LYS A 66 10.20 -0.03 4.99
N VAL A 67 9.16 0.79 4.86
CA VAL A 67 8.31 0.83 3.66
C VAL A 67 9.14 1.22 2.44
N ARG A 68 9.99 2.23 2.58
CA ARG A 68 10.89 2.71 1.53
C ARG A 68 11.90 1.64 1.10
N GLU A 69 12.54 0.96 2.05
CA GLU A 69 13.48 -0.14 1.77
C GLU A 69 12.75 -1.29 1.05
N SER A 70 11.59 -1.70 1.57
CA SER A 70 10.77 -2.76 0.96
C SER A 70 10.30 -2.41 -0.46
N MET A 71 9.91 -1.15 -0.68
CA MET A 71 9.56 -0.66 -2.01
C MET A 71 10.75 -0.71 -2.95
N HIS A 72 11.92 -0.27 -2.49
CA HIS A 72 13.15 -0.27 -3.28
C HIS A 72 13.56 -1.68 -3.69
N ASP A 73 13.56 -2.60 -2.75
CA ASP A 73 13.92 -4.00 -2.98
C ASP A 73 12.93 -4.67 -3.92
N LYS A 74 11.63 -4.39 -3.76
CA LYS A 74 10.62 -4.94 -4.68
C LYS A 74 10.76 -4.40 -6.10
N LEU A 75 11.11 -3.12 -6.27
CA LEU A 75 11.37 -2.54 -7.59
C LEU A 75 12.61 -3.15 -8.25
N LYS A 76 13.69 -3.39 -7.48
CA LYS A 76 14.87 -4.11 -7.96
C LYS A 76 14.54 -5.51 -8.44
N TRP A 77 13.79 -6.26 -7.64
CA TRP A 77 13.37 -7.60 -8.01
C TRP A 77 12.48 -7.60 -9.26
N LEU A 78 11.49 -6.69 -9.34
CA LEU A 78 10.65 -6.55 -10.54
C LEU A 78 11.49 -6.25 -11.79
N PHE A 79 12.50 -5.39 -11.67
CA PHE A 79 13.40 -5.07 -12.77
C PHE A 79 14.25 -6.28 -13.19
N SER A 80 14.79 -7.06 -12.25
CA SER A 80 15.57 -8.27 -12.57
C SER A 80 14.74 -9.36 -13.23
N GLU A 81 13.45 -9.45 -12.90
CA GLU A 81 12.50 -10.38 -13.51
C GLU A 81 11.93 -9.87 -14.85
N HIS A 82 12.38 -8.72 -15.35
CA HIS A 82 11.83 -8.05 -16.54
C HIS A 82 10.31 -7.75 -16.43
N VAL A 83 9.80 -7.57 -15.21
CA VAL A 83 8.39 -7.22 -14.94
C VAL A 83 8.27 -5.74 -14.61
N LEU A 84 7.61 -4.97 -15.48
CA LEU A 84 7.41 -3.54 -15.27
C LEU A 84 5.97 -3.27 -14.78
N LEU A 85 5.81 -2.91 -13.49
CA LEU A 85 4.51 -2.55 -12.92
C LEU A 85 4.41 -1.04 -12.67
N GLY A 86 3.19 -0.50 -12.68
CA GLY A 86 2.94 0.95 -12.63
C GLY A 86 2.17 1.43 -13.86
N CYS A 87 1.77 2.68 -13.86
CA CYS A 87 1.24 3.35 -15.05
C CYS A 87 2.38 3.96 -15.84
N MET A 88 2.10 4.37 -17.09
CA MET A 88 3.12 4.98 -17.97
C MET A 88 3.81 6.19 -17.33
N GLU A 89 3.08 6.98 -16.53
CA GLU A 89 3.65 8.13 -15.84
C GLU A 89 4.76 7.71 -14.88
N CYS A 90 4.53 6.71 -14.02
CA CYS A 90 5.51 6.33 -13.01
C CYS A 90 6.54 5.30 -13.51
N GLN A 91 6.21 4.45 -14.49
CA GLN A 91 7.13 3.42 -15.01
C GLN A 91 8.42 4.02 -15.57
N SER A 92 8.31 5.12 -16.32
CA SER A 92 9.47 5.82 -16.90
C SER A 92 10.47 6.26 -15.82
N PHE A 93 9.97 6.77 -14.71
CA PHE A 93 10.80 7.17 -13.57
C PHE A 93 11.27 5.97 -12.74
N LEU A 94 10.43 4.96 -12.54
CA LEU A 94 10.69 3.82 -11.66
C LEU A 94 11.79 2.90 -12.18
N TYR A 95 11.87 2.67 -13.48
CA TYR A 95 12.72 1.61 -14.03
C TYR A 95 13.91 2.11 -14.85
N GLY A 96 13.97 3.41 -15.15
CA GLY A 96 15.09 4.01 -15.89
C GLY A 96 15.49 3.24 -17.14
N VAL A 97 16.72 3.47 -17.64
CA VAL A 97 17.26 2.71 -18.79
C VAL A 97 18.14 1.55 -18.34
N ARG A 98 18.85 1.69 -17.21
CA ARG A 98 19.85 0.72 -16.74
C ARG A 98 19.57 0.15 -15.35
N GLN A 99 18.83 0.87 -14.52
CA GLN A 99 18.55 0.49 -13.15
C GLN A 99 17.30 1.19 -12.64
N PRO A 100 16.60 0.60 -11.66
CA PRO A 100 15.45 1.23 -11.02
C PRO A 100 15.84 2.47 -10.23
N LEU A 101 14.87 3.36 -10.03
CA LEU A 101 15.00 4.59 -9.24
C LEU A 101 15.48 4.28 -7.82
N ASN A 102 16.46 5.04 -7.33
CA ASN A 102 16.91 4.92 -5.95
C ASN A 102 15.89 5.52 -4.98
N LEU A 103 15.07 4.68 -4.35
CA LEU A 103 14.09 5.14 -3.37
C LEU A 103 14.70 5.47 -2.00
N ASN A 104 15.99 5.21 -1.75
CA ASN A 104 16.64 5.62 -0.50
C ASN A 104 16.71 7.15 -0.34
N GLU A 105 16.58 7.89 -1.44
CA GLU A 105 16.38 9.33 -1.42
C GLU A 105 14.93 9.66 -1.04
N ASN A 106 14.74 10.43 0.05
CA ASN A 106 13.41 10.76 0.56
C ASN A 106 12.52 11.46 -0.48
N LYS A 107 13.09 12.27 -1.38
CA LYS A 107 12.34 12.94 -2.45
C LYS A 107 11.74 11.92 -3.44
N ASN A 108 12.51 10.90 -3.81
CA ASN A 108 12.06 9.86 -4.72
C ASN A 108 10.96 9.01 -4.07
N PHE A 109 11.16 8.62 -2.81
CA PHE A 109 10.13 7.94 -2.02
C PHE A 109 8.84 8.76 -1.95
N ALA A 110 8.92 10.04 -1.56
CA ALA A 110 7.75 10.90 -1.40
C ALA A 110 6.96 11.04 -2.72
N THR A 111 7.67 11.20 -3.83
CA THR A 111 7.07 11.31 -5.17
C THR A 111 6.32 10.03 -5.55
N ILE A 112 6.97 8.87 -5.41
CA ILE A 112 6.36 7.59 -5.77
C ILE A 112 5.23 7.20 -4.82
N ALA A 113 5.41 7.38 -3.52
CA ALA A 113 4.38 7.08 -2.52
C ALA A 113 3.13 7.96 -2.73
N SER A 114 3.31 9.26 -3.01
CA SER A 114 2.21 10.18 -3.33
C SER A 114 1.48 9.78 -4.61
N HIS A 115 2.21 9.40 -5.66
CA HIS A 115 1.59 8.91 -6.89
C HIS A 115 0.82 7.60 -6.63
N LEU A 116 1.42 6.63 -5.95
CA LEU A 116 0.79 5.35 -5.68
C LEU A 116 -0.41 5.46 -4.74
N SER A 117 -0.46 6.40 -3.80
CA SER A 117 -1.65 6.57 -2.94
C SER A 117 -2.89 7.02 -3.74
N ARG A 118 -2.70 7.73 -4.85
CA ARG A 118 -3.79 8.39 -5.61
C ARG A 118 -4.12 7.71 -6.94
N CYS A 119 -3.13 7.13 -7.62
CA CYS A 119 -3.30 6.65 -9.00
C CYS A 119 -4.28 5.46 -9.09
N PRO A 120 -5.39 5.58 -9.86
CA PRO A 120 -6.39 4.52 -10.00
C PRO A 120 -5.98 3.43 -11.01
N HIS A 121 -4.93 3.65 -11.80
CA HIS A 121 -4.51 2.75 -12.88
C HIS A 121 -4.18 1.34 -12.37
N GLU A 122 -4.63 0.30 -13.10
CA GLU A 122 -4.48 -1.09 -12.68
C GLU A 122 -3.01 -1.51 -12.55
N GLY A 123 -2.12 -1.01 -13.41
CA GLY A 123 -0.67 -1.21 -13.27
C GLY A 123 -0.13 -0.70 -11.91
N CYS A 124 -0.61 0.45 -11.43
CA CYS A 124 -0.26 0.97 -10.11
C CYS A 124 -0.93 0.17 -8.98
N ALA A 125 -2.13 -0.36 -9.20
CA ALA A 125 -2.80 -1.24 -8.25
C ALA A 125 -2.04 -2.55 -8.06
N ARG A 126 -1.57 -3.17 -9.15
CA ARG A 126 -0.68 -4.34 -9.12
C ARG A 126 0.63 -4.04 -8.40
N LEU A 127 1.27 -2.91 -8.70
CA LEU A 127 2.49 -2.48 -8.02
C LEU A 127 2.26 -2.30 -6.51
N ARG A 128 1.19 -1.61 -6.11
CA ARG A 128 0.82 -1.42 -4.69
C ARG A 128 0.66 -2.76 -3.96
N ARG A 129 -0.06 -3.71 -4.54
CA ARG A 129 -0.25 -5.05 -3.93
C ARG A 129 1.07 -5.79 -3.79
N SER A 130 1.89 -5.74 -4.83
CA SER A 130 3.21 -6.36 -4.88
C SER A 130 4.15 -5.79 -3.80
N VAL A 131 4.17 -4.47 -3.64
CA VAL A 131 4.89 -3.77 -2.58
C VAL A 131 4.33 -4.10 -1.21
N LEU A 132 3.01 -4.06 -1.03
CA LEU A 132 2.36 -4.31 0.27
C LEU A 132 2.69 -5.70 0.81
N LEU A 133 2.78 -6.70 -0.07
CA LEU A 133 3.23 -8.04 0.30
C LEU A 133 4.64 -7.99 0.93
N THR A 134 5.59 -7.35 0.25
CA THR A 134 6.97 -7.18 0.74
C THR A 134 7.04 -6.35 2.03
N VAL A 135 6.26 -5.28 2.11
CA VAL A 135 6.17 -4.42 3.30
C VAL A 135 5.64 -5.21 4.50
N ARG A 136 4.56 -5.97 4.34
CA ARG A 136 3.98 -6.76 5.42
C ARG A 136 5.02 -7.72 6.00
N ASP A 137 5.75 -8.42 5.14
CA ASP A 137 6.74 -9.42 5.54
C ASP A 137 7.98 -8.75 6.20
N SER A 138 8.31 -7.51 5.82
CA SER A 138 9.38 -6.71 6.45
C SER A 138 8.98 -6.12 7.81
N VAL A 139 7.73 -5.66 7.94
CA VAL A 139 7.24 -4.98 9.15
C VAL A 139 6.80 -6.00 10.21
N SER A 140 6.35 -7.19 9.82
CA SER A 140 6.00 -8.30 10.71
C SER A 140 7.11 -9.36 10.76
N PRO A 141 8.06 -9.30 11.72
CA PRO A 141 9.08 -10.33 11.89
C PRO A 141 8.55 -11.67 12.43
N SER A 142 7.25 -11.78 12.75
CA SER A 142 6.64 -12.92 13.44
C SER A 142 5.76 -13.83 12.56
N ALA A 143 5.75 -13.66 11.24
CA ALA A 143 5.22 -14.71 10.36
C ALA A 143 6.29 -15.78 10.04
N THR A 144 7.20 -16.07 10.97
CA THR A 144 8.07 -17.25 10.88
C THR A 144 7.24 -18.47 11.25
N SER A 145 6.64 -19.14 10.26
CA SER A 145 6.42 -20.60 10.11
C SER A 145 5.95 -21.46 11.31
N LYS A 146 5.71 -20.92 12.50
CA LYS A 146 5.41 -21.65 13.74
C LYS A 146 3.94 -21.59 14.14
N ASP A 147 3.18 -20.67 13.55
CA ASP A 147 1.73 -20.55 13.78
C ASP A 147 0.89 -21.17 12.64
N LEU A 148 1.51 -21.98 11.78
CA LEU A 148 0.85 -22.68 10.67
C LEU A 148 0.85 -24.21 10.80
N PHE A 149 1.18 -24.76 11.98
CA PHE A 149 1.08 -26.19 12.29
C PHE A 149 0.47 -26.40 13.67
#